data_AF-A0A2D0H8A9-F1
#
_entry.id   AF-A0A2D0H8A9-F1
#
_cell.length_a   1.000
_cell.length_b   1.000
_cell.length_c   1.000
_cell.angle_alpha   90.00
_cell.angle_beta   90.00
_cell.angle_gamma   90.00
#
_symmetry.space_group_name_H-M   'P 1'
#
loop_
_entity.id
_entity.type
_entity.pdbx_description
1 polymer ?
#
loop_
_entity_poly.entity_id
_entity_poly.type
_entity_poly.pdbx_seq_one_letter_code
_entity_poly.pdbx_strand_id
1 'polypeptide(L)'
;MLLYRFSENLSPQIEHLLSIMTNSAKTPTGKAKKGQVTVRLDSGSIKACFPRSYCNQGQIKLATGISLIDGWESKANQLQRRLQIELEEGKLDDGEGNFNLGRYQDILKEYGLQARLRLVKSVVTSDDQLPPKPEMSLMEVWDMYCEYKKSGLRESTYENMFLGQLKNFLHSAIEATKSEDAIKIRNWLVDNRNQESVKCLLSNLSKAYRMGMKNKLLTHNPFEGLWQKK
;
A
#
# COMPACT_ATOMS: atom_id res chain seq x y z
N MET A 1 -43.68 57.77 22.96
CA MET A 1 -44.43 57.22 21.82
C MET A 1 -43.67 57.60 20.56
N LEU A 2 -43.51 56.68 19.60
CA LEU A 2 -42.77 56.76 18.32
C LEU A 2 -41.37 56.16 18.28
N LEU A 3 -41.41 54.82 18.17
CA LEU A 3 -40.59 53.91 17.38
C LEU A 3 -39.73 54.56 16.27
N TYR A 4 -38.42 54.35 16.32
CA TYR A 4 -37.56 54.37 15.13
C TYR A 4 -37.18 52.92 14.76
N ARG A 5 -37.82 52.41 13.70
CA ARG A 5 -37.40 51.20 12.98
C ARG A 5 -36.23 51.57 12.07
N PHE A 6 -35.01 51.19 12.45
CA PHE A 6 -33.91 51.06 11.50
C PHE A 6 -33.97 49.64 10.93
N SER A 7 -34.47 49.53 9.69
CA SER A 7 -34.43 48.33 8.88
C SER A 7 -33.15 48.35 8.06
N GLU A 8 -32.05 47.84 8.61
CA GLU A 8 -30.86 47.55 7.82
C GLU A 8 -31.06 46.22 7.10
N ASN A 9 -31.34 46.31 5.79
CA ASN A 9 -31.26 45.21 4.84
C ASN A 9 -29.79 44.79 4.72
N LEU A 10 -29.35 43.84 5.56
CA LEU A 10 -28.15 43.07 5.30
C LEU A 10 -28.46 41.93 4.32
N SER A 11 -27.64 41.85 3.28
CA SER A 11 -27.73 40.87 2.20
C SER A 11 -27.77 39.43 2.75
N PRO A 12 -28.68 38.57 2.27
CA PRO A 12 -28.82 37.18 2.73
C PRO A 12 -27.58 36.29 2.48
N GLN A 13 -26.58 36.79 1.75
CA GLN A 13 -25.30 36.10 1.57
C GLN A 13 -24.38 36.16 2.79
N ILE A 14 -24.56 37.14 3.70
CA ILE A 14 -23.70 37.29 4.89
C ILE A 14 -24.20 36.47 6.08
N GLU A 15 -25.52 36.27 6.23
CA GLU A 15 -26.05 35.36 7.26
C GLU A 15 -25.67 33.89 7.01
N HIS A 16 -25.50 33.49 5.75
CA HIS A 16 -25.02 32.15 5.44
C HIS A 16 -23.56 31.94 5.88
N LEU A 17 -22.72 32.98 5.87
CA LEU A 17 -21.31 32.89 6.28
C LEU A 17 -21.14 32.94 7.80
N LEU A 18 -22.01 33.62 8.54
CA LEU A 18 -21.95 33.68 10.01
C LEU A 18 -22.67 32.52 10.72
N SER A 19 -23.59 31.82 10.04
CA SER A 19 -24.21 30.59 10.57
C SER A 19 -23.23 29.42 10.74
N ILE A 20 -22.07 29.46 10.07
CA ILE A 20 -21.06 28.37 10.11
C ILE A 20 -20.23 28.39 11.41
N MET A 21 -20.35 29.43 12.26
CA MET A 21 -19.52 29.56 13.47
C MET A 21 -20.20 29.22 14.80
N THR A 22 -21.22 28.36 14.82
CA THR A 22 -21.78 27.87 16.10
C THR A 22 -21.62 26.37 16.30
N ASN A 23 -20.82 26.06 17.32
CA ASN A 23 -20.90 24.91 18.21
C ASN A 23 -21.03 23.51 17.58
N SER A 24 -20.04 22.66 17.85
CA SER A 24 -20.39 21.29 18.24
C SER A 24 -19.29 20.68 19.09
N ALA A 25 -19.63 20.57 20.37
CA ALA A 25 -18.97 19.80 21.39
C ALA A 25 -18.62 18.38 20.92
N LYS A 26 -17.50 17.88 21.43
CA LYS A 26 -17.05 16.49 21.27
C LYS A 26 -18.08 15.56 21.91
N THR A 27 -18.69 14.67 21.12
CA THR A 27 -19.44 13.54 21.68
C THR A 27 -18.47 12.44 22.14
N PRO A 28 -18.80 11.69 23.21
CA PRO A 28 -17.87 10.82 23.95
C PRO A 28 -17.65 9.44 23.29
N THR A 29 -17.94 9.33 22.00
CA THR A 29 -17.77 8.08 21.26
C THR A 29 -17.04 8.47 19.99
N GLY A 30 -15.78 8.05 19.86
CA GLY A 30 -14.80 8.47 18.84
C GLY A 30 -15.15 8.12 17.38
N LYS A 31 -16.35 8.48 16.93
CA LYS A 31 -16.81 8.41 15.55
C LYS A 31 -16.72 9.81 14.96
N ALA A 32 -15.96 9.94 13.88
CA ALA A 32 -15.81 11.19 13.16
C ALA A 32 -17.16 11.68 12.58
N LYS A 33 -17.26 13.00 12.34
CA LYS A 33 -18.47 13.62 11.78
C LYS A 33 -18.79 13.01 10.41
N LYS A 34 -20.08 12.74 10.17
CA LYS A 34 -20.59 12.19 8.89
C LYS A 34 -20.18 13.14 7.75
N GLY A 35 -19.46 12.63 6.75
CA GLY A 35 -18.93 13.45 5.65
C GLY A 35 -17.46 13.86 5.78
N GLN A 36 -16.77 13.47 6.86
CA GLN A 36 -15.38 13.84 7.10
C GLN A 36 -14.39 12.74 6.67
N VAL A 37 -13.24 13.13 6.11
CA VAL A 37 -12.07 12.27 5.95
C VAL A 37 -11.51 11.92 7.31
N THR A 38 -11.15 10.64 7.51
CA THR A 38 -10.51 10.17 8.74
C THR A 38 -9.18 9.51 8.43
N VAL A 39 -8.13 9.81 9.19
CA VAL A 39 -6.85 9.10 9.08
C VAL A 39 -6.64 8.31 10.37
N ARG A 40 -6.68 6.97 10.30
CA ARG A 40 -6.67 6.10 11.48
C ARG A 40 -5.94 4.79 11.24
N LEU A 41 -5.55 4.12 12.32
CA LEU A 41 -5.03 2.77 12.28
C LEU A 41 -6.12 1.78 11.85
N ASP A 42 -5.86 1.01 10.80
CA ASP A 42 -6.74 -0.01 10.23
C ASP A 42 -5.89 -1.19 9.76
N SER A 43 -6.08 -2.35 10.40
CA SER A 43 -5.36 -3.59 10.08
C SER A 43 -3.81 -3.44 10.07
N GLY A 44 -3.25 -2.78 11.08
CA GLY A 44 -1.79 -2.64 11.22
C GLY A 44 -1.14 -1.59 10.30
N SER A 45 -1.93 -0.76 9.63
CA SER A 45 -1.43 0.37 8.83
C SER A 45 -2.30 1.62 9.03
N ILE A 46 -1.73 2.81 8.89
CA ILE A 46 -2.48 4.06 8.99
C ILE A 46 -3.11 4.36 7.63
N LYS A 47 -4.45 4.41 7.57
CA LYS A 47 -5.24 4.61 6.35
C LYS A 47 -6.08 5.87 6.41
N ALA A 48 -6.16 6.58 5.29
CA ALA A 48 -7.13 7.62 5.01
C ALA A 48 -8.43 6.97 4.54
N CYS A 49 -9.52 7.20 5.27
CA CYS A 49 -10.84 6.71 4.96
C CYS A 49 -11.72 7.90 4.57
N PHE A 50 -12.19 7.88 3.34
CA PHE A 50 -13.03 8.92 2.76
C PHE A 50 -14.51 8.68 3.09
N PRO A 51 -15.35 9.73 3.11
CA PRO A 51 -16.77 9.59 3.38
C PRO A 51 -17.49 8.86 2.24
N ARG A 52 -18.46 8.00 2.58
CA ARG A 52 -19.23 7.23 1.58
C ARG A 52 -20.04 8.11 0.62
N SER A 53 -20.43 9.31 1.05
CA SER A 53 -21.13 10.29 0.21
C SER A 53 -20.28 10.79 -0.96
N TYR A 54 -18.96 10.60 -0.91
CA TYR A 54 -18.04 11.00 -1.96
C TYR A 54 -17.81 9.91 -3.02
N CYS A 55 -18.22 8.67 -2.76
CA CYS A 55 -17.88 7.55 -3.65
C CYS A 55 -19.11 6.68 -3.92
N ASN A 56 -19.49 6.60 -5.19
CA ASN A 56 -20.70 5.91 -5.64
C ASN A 56 -20.64 4.37 -5.46
N GLN A 57 -19.45 3.80 -5.23
CA GLN A 57 -19.22 2.34 -5.20
C GLN A 57 -18.73 1.80 -3.85
N GLY A 58 -18.73 2.61 -2.79
CA GLY A 58 -18.34 2.19 -1.44
C GLY A 58 -17.29 3.09 -0.80
N GLN A 59 -16.96 2.80 0.46
CA GLN A 59 -16.03 3.66 1.22
C GLN A 59 -14.58 3.44 0.77
N ILE A 60 -13.96 4.46 0.17
CA ILE A 60 -12.55 4.42 -0.19
C ILE A 60 -11.69 4.48 1.09
N LYS A 61 -10.77 3.51 1.23
CA LYS A 61 -9.78 3.45 2.30
C LYS A 61 -8.40 3.24 1.68
N LEU A 62 -7.52 4.22 1.82
CA LEU A 62 -6.18 4.21 1.22
C LEU A 62 -5.10 4.26 2.28
N ALA A 63 -4.04 3.48 2.11
CA ALA A 63 -2.88 3.57 2.99
C ALA A 63 -2.19 4.94 2.84
N THR A 64 -1.69 5.47 3.96
CA THR A 64 -1.01 6.78 4.01
C THR A 64 0.50 6.66 4.07
N GLY A 65 1.04 5.48 4.39
CA GLY A 65 2.48 5.28 4.58
C GLY A 65 3.05 5.89 5.86
N ILE A 66 2.21 6.45 6.75
CA ILE A 66 2.66 6.92 8.06
C ILE A 66 3.14 5.70 8.87
N SER A 67 4.36 5.78 9.40
CA SER A 67 4.95 4.76 10.26
C SER A 67 4.29 4.76 11.64
N LEU A 68 4.11 3.58 12.24
CA LEU A 68 3.48 3.37 13.55
C LEU A 68 4.37 3.72 14.76
N ILE A 69 5.43 4.49 14.54
CA ILE A 69 6.34 4.97 15.58
C ILE A 69 5.64 6.11 16.38
N ASP A 70 6.01 6.30 17.64
CA ASP A 70 5.48 7.36 18.50
C ASP A 70 5.46 8.72 17.80
N GLY A 71 4.33 9.43 17.92
CA GLY A 71 4.09 10.73 17.27
C GLY A 71 3.43 10.68 15.88
N TRP A 72 3.00 9.50 15.42
CA TRP A 72 2.27 9.35 14.15
C TRP A 72 0.93 10.10 14.10
N GLU A 73 0.27 10.27 15.26
CA GLU A 73 -1.04 10.91 15.37
C GLU A 73 -1.02 12.37 14.90
N SER A 74 0.05 13.11 15.20
CA SER A 74 0.19 14.50 14.76
C SER A 74 0.30 14.60 13.23
N LYS A 75 1.04 13.69 12.60
CA LYS A 75 1.17 13.61 11.14
C LYS A 75 -0.15 13.16 10.49
N ALA A 76 -0.83 12.19 11.09
CA ALA A 76 -2.15 11.74 10.65
C ALA A 76 -3.18 12.88 10.71
N ASN A 77 -3.19 13.68 11.77
CA ASN A 77 -4.09 14.83 11.92
C ASN A 77 -3.81 15.93 10.88
N GLN A 78 -2.54 16.21 10.59
CA GLN A 78 -2.16 17.18 9.55
C GLN A 78 -2.60 16.71 8.15
N LEU A 79 -2.33 15.44 7.82
CA LEU A 79 -2.76 14.84 6.57
C LEU A 79 -4.29 14.82 6.44
N GLN A 80 -5.00 14.48 7.52
CA GLN A 80 -6.47 14.49 7.53
C GLN A 80 -7.04 15.87 7.18
N ARG A 81 -6.50 16.94 7.77
CA ARG A 81 -6.94 18.31 7.47
C ARG A 81 -6.71 18.67 6.01
N ARG A 82 -5.56 18.30 5.45
CA ARG A 82 -5.24 18.56 4.05
C ARG A 82 -6.16 17.81 3.10
N LEU A 83 -6.38 16.53 3.35
CA LEU A 83 -7.27 15.70 2.54
C LEU A 83 -8.73 16.19 2.63
N GLN A 84 -9.15 16.70 3.79
CA GLN A 84 -10.48 17.31 3.93
C GLN A 84 -10.64 18.55 3.04
N ILE A 85 -9.64 19.45 3.02
CA ILE A 85 -9.66 20.66 2.19
C ILE A 85 -9.71 20.30 0.70
N GLU A 86 -8.85 19.38 0.26
CA GLU A 86 -8.78 18.99 -1.16
C GLU A 86 -10.02 18.21 -1.63
N LEU A 87 -10.70 17.52 -0.70
CA LEU A 87 -12.00 16.91 -0.93
C LEU A 87 -13.10 17.97 -1.15
N GLU A 88 -13.13 18.98 -0.29
CA GLU A 88 -14.10 20.09 -0.37
C GLU A 88 -13.88 20.97 -1.59
N GLU A 89 -12.62 21.15 -2.01
CA GLU A 89 -12.24 21.84 -3.24
C GLU A 89 -12.47 20.99 -4.52
N GLY A 90 -12.93 19.74 -4.38
CA GLY A 90 -13.18 18.83 -5.51
C GLY A 90 -11.94 18.36 -6.25
N LYS A 91 -10.74 18.63 -5.73
CA LYS A 91 -9.45 18.28 -6.38
C LYS A 91 -9.12 16.79 -6.26
N LEU A 92 -9.79 16.08 -5.37
CA LEU A 92 -9.71 14.63 -5.23
C LEU A 92 -10.68 13.90 -6.17
N ASP A 93 -11.37 14.62 -7.05
CA ASP A 93 -12.16 14.07 -8.15
C ASP A 93 -11.31 14.20 -9.43
N ASP A 94 -11.38 13.21 -10.31
CA ASP A 94 -10.70 13.27 -11.62
C ASP A 94 -11.49 14.06 -12.67
N GLY A 95 -12.67 14.57 -12.30
CA GLY A 95 -13.60 15.27 -13.17
C GLY A 95 -14.58 14.35 -13.90
N GLU A 96 -14.37 13.03 -13.80
CA GLU A 96 -15.24 11.98 -14.33
C GLU A 96 -16.10 11.34 -13.24
N GLY A 97 -16.01 11.84 -12.00
CA GLY A 97 -16.71 11.31 -10.84
C GLY A 97 -15.99 10.13 -10.18
N ASN A 98 -14.71 9.90 -10.50
CA ASN A 98 -13.87 8.93 -9.81
C ASN A 98 -12.84 9.63 -8.91
N PHE A 99 -12.26 8.86 -8.00
CA PHE A 99 -11.26 9.37 -7.07
C PHE A 99 -9.92 9.62 -7.78
N ASN A 100 -9.43 10.86 -7.69
CA ASN A 100 -8.15 11.27 -8.23
C ASN A 100 -6.98 10.71 -7.40
N LEU A 101 -6.59 9.48 -7.72
CA LEU A 101 -5.48 8.79 -7.08
C LEU A 101 -4.15 9.53 -7.26
N GLY A 102 -3.97 10.21 -8.40
CA GLY A 102 -2.77 11.01 -8.68
C GLY A 102 -2.62 12.16 -7.68
N ARG A 103 -3.69 12.95 -7.49
CA ARG A 103 -3.69 14.07 -6.55
C ARG A 103 -3.49 13.60 -5.11
N TYR A 104 -4.12 12.49 -4.72
CA TYR A 104 -3.89 11.87 -3.42
C TYR A 104 -2.42 11.49 -3.20
N GLN A 105 -1.77 10.88 -4.20
CA GLN A 105 -0.35 10.54 -4.13
C GLN A 105 0.54 11.78 -4.03
N ASP A 106 0.19 12.88 -4.70
CA ASP A 106 0.96 14.12 -4.63
C ASP A 106 0.86 14.76 -3.24
N ILE A 107 -0.32 14.76 -2.63
CA ILE A 107 -0.50 15.20 -1.23
C ILE A 107 0.36 14.33 -0.29
N LEU A 108 0.40 13.01 -0.49
CA LEU A 108 1.27 12.15 0.31
C LEU A 108 2.76 12.49 0.14
N LYS A 109 3.20 12.85 -1.08
CA LYS A 109 4.58 13.30 -1.34
C LYS A 109 4.90 14.63 -0.65
N GLU A 110 3.98 15.60 -0.69
CA GLU A 110 4.14 16.91 -0.05
C GLU A 110 4.45 16.76 1.46
N TYR A 111 3.86 15.77 2.12
CA TYR A 111 4.06 15.50 3.54
C TYR A 111 5.23 14.54 3.83
N GLY A 112 6.00 14.13 2.81
CA GLY A 112 7.04 13.11 2.95
C GLY A 112 6.49 11.74 3.35
N LEU A 113 5.18 11.54 3.21
CA LEU A 113 4.44 10.32 3.53
C LEU A 113 4.36 9.45 2.28
N GLN A 114 5.51 9.21 1.67
CA GLN A 114 5.60 8.10 0.74
C GLN A 114 5.51 6.82 1.57
N ALA A 115 4.35 6.15 1.53
CA ALA A 115 4.41 4.70 1.52
C ALA A 115 5.48 4.35 0.49
N ARG A 116 6.55 3.65 0.88
CA ARG A 116 7.59 3.17 -0.04
C ARG A 116 6.96 2.17 -1.02
N LEU A 117 6.13 2.68 -1.91
CA LEU A 117 5.78 2.12 -3.19
C LEU A 117 6.47 3.06 -4.16
N ARG A 118 7.73 2.73 -4.46
CA ARG A 118 8.50 3.37 -5.53
C ARG A 118 7.72 3.18 -6.83
N LEU A 119 6.92 4.16 -7.19
CA LEU A 119 6.47 4.32 -8.56
C LEU A 119 7.71 4.77 -9.36
N VAL A 120 8.43 3.82 -9.94
CA VAL A 120 9.52 4.12 -10.89
C VAL A 120 8.87 4.74 -12.11
N LYS A 121 8.91 6.07 -12.17
CA LYS A 121 8.54 6.84 -13.36
C LYS A 121 9.54 6.45 -14.45
N SER A 122 9.08 5.68 -15.43
CA SER A 122 9.80 5.43 -16.68
C SER A 122 10.01 6.77 -17.37
N VAL A 123 11.22 7.32 -17.25
CA VAL A 123 11.69 8.40 -18.12
C VAL A 123 12.49 7.73 -19.22
N VAL A 124 11.91 7.71 -20.41
CA VAL A 124 12.62 7.46 -21.65
C VAL A 124 13.49 8.69 -21.91
N THR A 125 14.78 8.58 -21.62
CA THR A 125 15.82 9.42 -22.22
C THR A 125 17.11 8.60 -22.32
N SER A 126 17.43 8.26 -23.56
CA SER A 126 18.74 8.18 -24.24
C SER A 126 20.01 7.83 -23.44
N ASP A 127 20.73 6.86 -24.02
CA ASP A 127 22.17 6.52 -23.92
C ASP A 127 22.74 5.80 -22.67
N ASP A 128 23.08 4.54 -22.93
CA ASP A 128 24.27 3.78 -22.49
C ASP A 128 24.66 3.74 -20.99
N GLN A 129 24.05 2.81 -20.24
CA GLN A 129 24.71 1.76 -19.41
C GLN A 129 23.69 0.95 -18.55
N LEU A 130 23.74 -0.39 -18.62
CA LEU A 130 22.92 -1.38 -17.87
C LEU A 130 23.37 -1.60 -16.40
N PRO A 131 22.59 -2.27 -15.49
CA PRO A 131 21.31 -2.98 -15.70
C PRO A 131 20.13 -2.59 -14.75
N PRO A 132 18.91 -3.12 -14.98
CA PRO A 132 17.67 -2.67 -14.37
C PRO A 132 17.33 -3.42 -13.05
N LYS A 133 16.69 -2.75 -12.08
CA LYS A 133 15.82 -3.37 -11.04
C LYS A 133 15.00 -2.29 -10.32
N PRO A 134 13.70 -2.53 -10.09
CA PRO A 134 13.31 -3.47 -9.04
C PRO A 134 12.65 -4.69 -9.65
N GLU A 135 13.42 -5.75 -9.83
CA GLU A 135 12.80 -7.08 -9.88
C GLU A 135 12.13 -7.27 -8.52
N MET A 136 10.85 -7.58 -8.60
CA MET A 136 10.03 -8.12 -7.52
C MET A 136 10.90 -8.91 -6.53
N SER A 137 10.76 -8.59 -5.24
CA SER A 137 11.55 -9.26 -4.20
C SER A 137 11.29 -10.77 -4.24
N LEU A 138 12.27 -11.54 -3.80
CA LEU A 138 12.17 -12.99 -3.76
C LEU A 138 10.93 -13.48 -3.00
N MET A 139 10.54 -12.76 -1.94
CA MET A 139 9.34 -13.06 -1.15
C MET A 139 8.05 -12.74 -1.91
N GLU A 140 8.00 -11.64 -2.66
CA GLU A 140 6.83 -11.30 -3.49
C GLU A 140 6.65 -12.30 -4.65
N VAL A 141 7.75 -12.75 -5.28
CA VAL A 141 7.71 -13.80 -6.30
C VAL A 141 7.18 -15.12 -5.71
N TRP A 142 7.59 -15.45 -4.49
CA TRP A 142 7.13 -16.63 -3.77
C TRP A 142 5.64 -16.56 -3.40
N ASP A 143 5.19 -15.43 -2.87
CA ASP A 143 3.80 -15.24 -2.45
C ASP A 143 2.85 -15.29 -3.66
N MET A 144 3.22 -14.65 -4.78
CA MET A 144 2.48 -14.75 -6.04
C MET A 144 2.37 -16.20 -6.55
N TYR A 145 3.47 -16.96 -6.47
CA TYR A 145 3.47 -18.36 -6.90
C TYR A 145 2.63 -19.26 -5.96
N CYS A 146 2.64 -18.99 -4.66
CA CYS A 146 1.79 -19.67 -3.70
C CYS A 146 0.31 -19.49 -4.05
N GLU A 147 -0.13 -18.26 -4.29
CA GLU A 147 -1.53 -17.99 -4.67
C GLU A 147 -1.91 -18.65 -5.99
N TYR A 148 -1.01 -18.68 -6.98
CA TYR A 148 -1.23 -19.42 -8.23
C TYR A 148 -1.39 -20.93 -8.00
N LYS A 149 -0.65 -21.51 -7.05
CA LYS A 149 -0.68 -22.96 -6.76
C LYS A 149 -1.83 -23.38 -5.86
N LYS A 150 -2.42 -22.46 -5.11
CA LYS A 150 -3.47 -22.70 -4.11
C LYS A 150 -4.64 -23.53 -4.64
N SER A 151 -5.13 -23.22 -5.84
CA SER A 151 -6.27 -23.92 -6.45
C SER A 151 -5.96 -25.36 -6.90
N GLY A 152 -4.68 -25.71 -7.08
CA GLY A 152 -4.23 -27.01 -7.55
C GLY A 152 -3.66 -27.92 -6.47
N LEU A 153 -3.75 -27.52 -5.20
CA LEU A 153 -3.18 -28.25 -4.07
C LEU A 153 -4.25 -28.55 -3.02
N ARG A 154 -4.05 -29.65 -2.28
CA ARG A 154 -4.81 -29.89 -1.06
C ARG A 154 -4.48 -28.81 -0.03
N GLU A 155 -5.48 -28.31 0.68
CA GLU A 155 -5.35 -27.24 1.69
C GLU A 155 -4.22 -27.52 2.69
N SER A 156 -4.17 -28.74 3.24
CA SER A 156 -3.10 -29.14 4.16
C SER A 156 -1.70 -29.10 3.54
N THR A 157 -1.57 -29.35 2.23
CA THR A 157 -0.28 -29.24 1.53
C THR A 157 0.09 -27.79 1.28
N TYR A 158 -0.89 -26.94 0.96
CA TYR A 158 -0.67 -25.51 0.78
C TYR A 158 -0.22 -24.84 2.08
N GLU A 159 -0.94 -25.06 3.18
CA GLU A 159 -0.65 -24.43 4.46
C GLU A 159 0.66 -24.94 5.08
N ASN A 160 0.82 -26.26 5.21
CA ASN A 160 1.97 -26.81 5.93
C ASN A 160 3.27 -26.72 5.12
N MET A 161 3.22 -27.02 3.82
CA MET A 161 4.43 -27.08 3.00
C MET A 161 4.78 -25.72 2.38
N PHE A 162 3.85 -25.07 1.68
CA PHE A 162 4.16 -23.84 0.94
C PHE A 162 4.23 -22.60 1.84
N LEU A 163 3.19 -22.38 2.66
CA LEU A 163 3.14 -21.21 3.55
C LEU A 163 3.92 -21.41 4.86
N GLY A 164 4.03 -22.64 5.34
CA GLY A 164 4.81 -23.00 6.52
C GLY A 164 6.27 -23.29 6.16
N GLN A 165 6.56 -24.55 5.84
CA GLN A 165 7.92 -25.06 5.76
C GLN A 165 8.81 -24.32 4.75
N LEU A 166 8.39 -24.24 3.49
CA LEU A 166 9.20 -23.67 2.40
C LEU A 166 9.38 -22.15 2.55
N LYS A 167 8.32 -21.43 2.92
CA LYS A 167 8.38 -19.99 3.19
C LYS A 167 9.31 -19.68 4.36
N ASN A 168 9.25 -20.45 5.45
CA ASN A 168 10.14 -20.28 6.60
C ASN A 168 11.60 -20.55 6.23
N PHE A 169 11.87 -21.58 5.43
CA PHE A 169 13.23 -21.87 4.97
C PHE A 169 13.80 -20.73 4.11
N LEU A 170 12.97 -20.18 3.23
CA LEU A 170 13.34 -19.03 2.40
C LEU A 170 13.61 -17.79 3.25
N HIS A 171 12.73 -17.48 4.22
CA HIS A 171 12.92 -16.36 5.15
C HIS A 171 14.21 -16.51 5.96
N SER A 172 14.47 -17.67 6.55
CA SER A 172 15.71 -17.93 7.30
C SER A 172 16.96 -17.74 6.42
N ALA A 173 16.91 -18.17 5.16
CA ALA A 173 18.04 -18.01 4.25
C ALA A 173 18.31 -16.54 3.91
N ILE A 174 17.26 -15.76 3.65
CA ILE A 174 17.37 -14.32 3.39
C ILE A 174 17.92 -13.59 4.62
N GLU A 175 17.41 -13.91 5.81
CA GLU A 175 17.85 -13.29 7.06
C GLU A 175 19.32 -13.61 7.38
N ALA A 176 19.72 -14.88 7.25
CA ALA A 176 21.09 -15.31 7.51
C ALA A 176 22.10 -14.74 6.51
N THR A 177 21.74 -14.66 5.23
CA THR A 177 22.64 -14.16 4.18
C THR A 177 22.57 -12.64 4.00
N LYS A 178 21.56 -11.98 4.60
CA LYS A 178 21.21 -10.57 4.42
C LYS A 178 21.13 -10.17 2.95
N SER A 179 20.69 -11.10 2.10
CA SER A 179 20.75 -10.99 0.65
C SER A 179 19.68 -11.84 -0.02
N GLU A 180 19.19 -11.39 -1.18
CA GLU A 180 18.31 -12.16 -2.06
C GLU A 180 19.08 -12.82 -3.23
N ASP A 181 20.40 -12.88 -3.14
CA ASP A 181 21.24 -13.52 -4.14
C ASP A 181 21.01 -15.05 -4.16
N ALA A 182 20.70 -15.58 -5.35
CA ALA A 182 20.29 -16.97 -5.52
C ALA A 182 21.40 -17.97 -5.14
N ILE A 183 22.67 -17.63 -5.36
CA ILE A 183 23.81 -18.50 -5.01
C ILE A 183 24.00 -18.51 -3.50
N LYS A 184 23.96 -17.35 -2.85
CA LYS A 184 24.07 -17.26 -1.38
C LYS A 184 22.95 -18.02 -0.70
N ILE A 185 21.71 -17.85 -1.16
CA ILE A 185 20.54 -18.57 -0.64
C ILE A 185 20.69 -20.07 -0.84
N ARG A 186 21.07 -20.51 -2.04
CA ARG A 186 21.29 -21.93 -2.32
C ARG A 186 22.34 -22.53 -1.38
N ASN A 187 23.49 -21.87 -1.24
CA ASN A 187 24.58 -22.39 -0.43
C ASN A 187 24.16 -22.51 1.04
N TRP A 188 23.54 -21.46 1.58
CA TRP A 188 23.02 -21.51 2.95
C TRP A 188 21.99 -22.62 3.13
N LEU A 189 21.06 -22.81 2.18
CA LEU A 189 20.06 -23.87 2.23
C LEU A 189 20.70 -25.26 2.20
N VAL A 190 21.70 -25.49 1.35
CA VAL A 190 22.42 -26.78 1.27
C VAL A 190 23.14 -27.08 2.59
N ASP A 191 23.73 -26.08 3.23
CA ASP A 191 24.49 -26.26 4.47
C ASP A 191 23.59 -26.45 5.71
N ASN A 192 22.35 -25.93 5.69
CA ASN A 192 21.49 -25.83 6.88
C ASN A 192 20.19 -26.62 6.80
N ARG A 193 19.87 -27.25 5.67
CA ARG A 193 18.61 -27.98 5.44
C ARG A 193 18.85 -29.32 4.74
N ASN A 194 17.87 -30.21 4.83
CA ASN A 194 17.95 -31.52 4.18
C ASN A 194 17.85 -31.39 2.65
N GLN A 195 18.57 -32.26 1.93
CA GLN A 195 18.69 -32.20 0.46
C GLN A 195 17.35 -32.23 -0.27
N GLU A 196 16.38 -33.01 0.22
CA GLU A 196 15.06 -33.12 -0.40
C GLU A 196 14.26 -31.81 -0.32
N SER A 197 14.27 -31.17 0.85
CA SER A 197 13.63 -29.88 1.06
C SER A 197 14.31 -28.76 0.25
N VAL A 198 15.64 -28.79 0.16
CA VAL A 198 16.40 -27.83 -0.67
C VAL A 198 16.02 -28.01 -2.14
N LYS A 199 16.02 -29.25 -2.64
CA LYS A 199 15.61 -29.54 -4.02
C LYS A 199 14.16 -29.11 -4.28
N CYS A 200 13.25 -29.38 -3.34
CA CYS A 200 11.85 -28.97 -3.42
C CYS A 200 11.71 -27.44 -3.50
N LEU A 201 12.37 -26.71 -2.60
CA LEU A 201 12.34 -25.25 -2.56
C LEU A 201 12.91 -24.63 -3.84
N LEU A 202 14.12 -25.02 -4.24
CA LEU A 202 14.79 -24.47 -5.41
C LEU A 202 14.05 -24.79 -6.71
N SER A 203 13.46 -25.99 -6.83
CA SER A 203 12.61 -26.33 -7.98
C SER A 203 11.34 -25.46 -8.03
N ASN A 204 10.70 -25.21 -6.89
CA ASN A 204 9.53 -24.34 -6.82
C ASN A 204 9.88 -22.87 -7.08
N LEU A 205 11.03 -22.40 -6.60
CA LEU A 205 11.55 -21.07 -6.92
C LEU A 205 11.81 -20.89 -8.41
N SER A 206 12.49 -21.85 -9.05
CA SER A 206 12.67 -21.82 -10.51
C SER A 206 11.33 -21.77 -11.25
N LYS A 207 10.31 -22.52 -10.81
CA LYS A 207 8.96 -22.46 -11.39
C LYS A 207 8.27 -21.11 -11.16
N ALA A 208 8.43 -20.52 -9.97
CA ALA A 208 7.87 -19.21 -9.63
C ALA A 208 8.43 -18.12 -10.55
N TYR A 209 9.75 -18.11 -10.75
CA TYR A 209 10.40 -17.17 -11.67
C TYR A 209 9.98 -17.40 -13.13
N ARG A 210 9.89 -18.67 -13.58
CA ARG A 210 9.36 -18.99 -14.92
C ARG A 210 7.93 -18.50 -15.12
N MET A 211 7.08 -18.58 -14.09
CA MET A 211 5.72 -18.04 -14.14
C MET A 211 5.75 -16.51 -14.24
N GLY A 212 6.54 -15.83 -13.43
CA GLY A 212 6.71 -14.37 -13.53
C GLY A 212 7.23 -13.94 -14.90
N MET A 213 8.15 -14.69 -15.50
CA MET A 213 8.62 -14.45 -16.87
C MET A 213 7.53 -14.62 -17.91
N LYS A 214 6.71 -15.68 -17.82
CA LYS A 214 5.55 -15.88 -18.72
C LYS A 214 4.55 -14.72 -18.64
N ASN A 215 4.37 -14.16 -17.45
CA ASN A 215 3.51 -13.01 -17.21
C ASN A 215 4.19 -11.66 -17.49
N LYS A 216 5.43 -11.66 -18.02
CA LYS A 216 6.25 -10.46 -18.30
C LYS A 216 6.53 -9.59 -17.06
N LEU A 217 6.46 -10.19 -15.87
CA LEU A 217 6.76 -9.53 -14.58
C LEU A 217 8.26 -9.63 -14.22
N LEU A 218 8.94 -10.63 -14.77
CA LEU A 218 10.36 -10.91 -14.53
C LEU A 218 11.07 -11.11 -15.87
N THR A 219 12.34 -10.73 -15.94
CA THR A 219 13.16 -10.84 -17.16
C THR A 219 14.06 -12.07 -17.16
N HIS A 220 14.46 -12.56 -15.98
CA HIS A 220 15.41 -13.66 -15.84
C HIS A 220 15.06 -14.57 -14.65
N ASN A 221 15.55 -15.82 -14.68
CA ASN A 221 15.40 -16.78 -13.60
C ASN A 221 16.76 -17.11 -12.96
N PRO A 222 17.09 -16.55 -11.78
CA PRO A 222 18.36 -16.78 -11.12
C PRO A 222 18.43 -18.16 -10.43
N PHE A 223 17.30 -18.86 -10.28
CA PHE A 223 17.23 -20.21 -9.69
C PHE A 223 17.19 -21.33 -10.73
N GLU A 224 17.28 -21.00 -12.02
CA GLU A 224 17.32 -22.01 -13.10
C GLU A 224 18.55 -22.92 -12.92
N GLY A 225 18.35 -24.24 -12.97
CA GLY A 225 19.42 -25.23 -12.84
C GLY A 225 20.07 -25.36 -11.45
N LEU A 226 19.77 -24.49 -10.47
CA LEU A 226 20.43 -24.50 -9.16
C LEU A 226 20.16 -25.73 -8.29
N TRP A 227 19.08 -26.47 -8.59
CA TRP A 227 18.70 -27.70 -7.88
C TRP A 227 19.35 -28.96 -8.46
N GLN A 228 19.99 -28.89 -9.63
CA GLN A 228 20.65 -30.04 -10.23
C GLN A 228 21.95 -30.33 -9.46
N LYS A 229 22.16 -31.61 -9.13
CA LYS A 229 23.48 -32.08 -8.71
C LYS A 229 24.40 -31.98 -9.93
N LYS A 230 25.52 -31.27 -9.81
CA LYS A 230 26.66 -31.50 -10.70
C LYS A 230 27.20 -32.91 -10.46
#